data_AF-A0A0H5QR99-F1
#
_entry.id   AF-A0A0H5QR99-F1
#
_cell.length_a   1.000
_cell.length_b   1.000
_cell.length_c   1.000
_cell.angle_alpha   90.00
_cell.angle_beta   90.00
_cell.angle_gamma   90.00
#
_symmetry.space_group_name_H-M   'P 1'
#
loop_
_entity.id
_entity.type
_entity.pdbx_description
1 polymer ?
#
loop_
_entity_poly.entity_id
_entity_poly.type
_entity_poly.pdbx_seq_one_letter_code
_entity_poly.pdbx_strand_id
1 'polypeptide(L)'
;MVFRCIAEASSKSQQNGGPVPNVCVYRCSVTGLTVVMSPIQGPLVNGVFALATESNRDDGCPHTLEHLIFLGSEDYPYKGILDELANRNMSQGTNAWTATDHTAYTLTTAGSEGFLALLPVYLDHILFPTITDAGFVTEVHHITESGQNAGVVYCEMQARENTCASRTSLALHRLCYPKHGYSSETGGLLHDIRELTADTIRQYHSQHYRPENLCLIITGMVNREELFTVLTPFIDKVCRKFGAVTSPERSWRQSVPPLQTTEQVVYFPTDDESVGTVTVAWTGPKWGNLKQKLALTLLWRYLSESPLAPLQKALIECDEPLCANIDAGLNEFSTTLLHVSFTDANTETNW
;
A
#
# COMPACT_ATOMS: atom_id res chain seq x y z
N MET A 1 -18.15 -24.41 -11.98
CA MET A 1 -17.16 -23.32 -11.95
C MET A 1 -17.09 -22.75 -10.54
N VAL A 2 -15.89 -22.74 -9.95
CA VAL A 2 -15.67 -22.29 -8.57
C VAL A 2 -15.75 -20.75 -8.46
N PHE A 3 -15.34 -20.04 -9.51
CA PHE A 3 -15.45 -18.59 -9.63
C PHE A 3 -16.79 -18.18 -10.25
N ARG A 4 -17.46 -17.19 -9.65
CA ARG A 4 -18.70 -16.58 -10.15
C ARG A 4 -18.47 -15.10 -10.42
N CYS A 5 -18.97 -14.59 -11.56
CA CYS A 5 -18.99 -13.15 -11.82
C CYS A 5 -19.98 -12.49 -10.85
N ILE A 6 -19.53 -11.46 -10.12
CA ILE A 6 -20.33 -10.73 -9.13
C ILE A 6 -20.57 -9.26 -9.52
N ALA A 7 -19.75 -8.72 -10.41
CA ALA A 7 -19.95 -7.40 -10.98
C ALA A 7 -19.29 -7.33 -12.36
N GLU A 8 -19.93 -6.63 -13.29
CA GLU A 8 -19.38 -6.36 -14.60
C GLU A 8 -19.72 -4.91 -14.96
N ALA A 9 -18.69 -4.14 -15.29
CA ALA A 9 -18.82 -2.82 -15.86
C ALA A 9 -18.32 -2.90 -17.31
N SER A 10 -19.23 -2.80 -18.26
CA SER A 10 -18.92 -2.71 -19.68
C SER A 10 -19.13 -1.28 -20.16
N SER A 11 -18.26 -0.80 -21.05
CA SER A 11 -18.45 0.52 -21.63
C SER A 11 -19.64 0.50 -22.59
N LYS A 12 -20.61 1.39 -22.36
CA LYS A 12 -21.36 1.98 -23.48
C LYS A 12 -20.44 3.02 -24.08
N SER A 13 -20.17 2.95 -25.38
CA SER A 13 -19.37 3.95 -26.11
C SER A 13 -19.79 5.36 -25.69
N GLN A 14 -18.96 6.05 -24.91
CA GLN A 14 -19.22 7.45 -24.60
C GLN A 14 -18.90 8.27 -25.84
N GLN A 15 -19.82 9.16 -26.24
CA GLN A 15 -19.74 9.90 -27.50
C GLN A 15 -18.48 10.76 -27.67
N ASN A 16 -17.68 11.00 -26.61
CA ASN A 16 -16.45 11.82 -26.67
C ASN A 16 -15.33 11.36 -25.71
N GLY A 17 -15.36 10.12 -25.23
CA GLY A 17 -14.31 9.55 -24.37
C GLY A 17 -13.85 8.24 -24.98
N GLY A 18 -12.53 7.97 -25.00
CA GLY A 18 -11.99 6.68 -25.43
C GLY A 18 -12.66 5.51 -24.67
N PRO A 19 -12.54 4.28 -25.17
CA PRO A 19 -13.20 3.12 -24.56
C PRO A 19 -12.75 2.99 -23.10
N VAL A 20 -13.69 3.12 -22.16
CA VAL A 20 -13.44 2.75 -20.76
C VAL A 20 -13.21 1.24 -20.76
N PRO A 21 -12.10 0.75 -20.17
CA PRO A 21 -11.80 -0.66 -20.19
C PRO A 21 -12.90 -1.41 -19.44
N ASN A 22 -13.32 -2.55 -20.00
CA ASN A 22 -14.29 -3.42 -19.33
C ASN A 22 -13.66 -3.91 -18.02
N VAL A 23 -14.47 -4.05 -16.96
CA VAL A 23 -14.02 -4.57 -15.67
C VAL A 23 -14.98 -5.68 -15.25
N CYS A 24 -14.45 -6.89 -15.07
CA CYS A 24 -15.17 -8.03 -14.54
C CYS A 24 -14.63 -8.38 -13.16
N VAL A 25 -15.51 -8.55 -12.18
CA VAL A 25 -15.16 -8.98 -10.82
C VAL A 25 -15.70 -10.37 -10.60
N TYR A 26 -14.81 -11.30 -10.28
CA TYR A 26 -15.13 -12.67 -9.96
C TYR A 26 -14.84 -12.96 -8.49
N ARG A 27 -15.65 -13.83 -7.88
CA ARG A 27 -15.42 -14.31 -6.52
C ARG A 27 -15.43 -15.83 -6.49
N CYS A 28 -14.41 -16.41 -5.87
CA CYS A 28 -14.36 -17.82 -5.55
C CYS A 28 -15.44 -18.14 -4.51
N SER A 29 -16.34 -19.06 -4.85
CA SER A 29 -17.46 -19.45 -3.97
C SER A 29 -17.05 -20.28 -2.76
N VAL A 30 -15.82 -20.81 -2.73
CA VAL A 30 -15.34 -21.69 -1.65
C VAL A 30 -14.33 -20.98 -0.74
N THR A 31 -13.40 -20.22 -1.32
CA THR A 31 -12.33 -19.54 -0.57
C THR A 31 -12.59 -18.04 -0.37
N GLY A 32 -13.54 -17.46 -1.09
CA GLY A 32 -13.81 -16.02 -1.05
C GLY A 32 -12.82 -15.14 -1.85
N LEU A 33 -11.76 -15.73 -2.42
CA LEU A 33 -10.76 -15.02 -3.27
C LEU A 33 -11.46 -14.18 -4.33
N THR A 34 -11.10 -12.90 -4.40
CA THR A 34 -11.63 -11.96 -5.39
C THR A 34 -10.62 -11.78 -6.52
N VAL A 35 -11.10 -11.88 -7.77
CA VAL A 35 -10.30 -11.66 -8.98
C VAL A 35 -10.97 -10.57 -9.80
N VAL A 36 -10.28 -9.44 -9.98
CA VAL A 36 -10.70 -8.34 -10.84
C VAL A 36 -9.92 -8.45 -12.14
N MET A 37 -10.61 -8.52 -13.27
CA MET A 37 -9.99 -8.55 -14.59
C MET A 37 -10.41 -7.31 -15.38
N SER A 38 -9.43 -6.60 -15.93
CA SER A 38 -9.66 -5.51 -16.87
C SER A 38 -8.83 -5.76 -18.14
N PRO A 39 -9.44 -6.29 -19.22
CA PRO A 39 -8.75 -6.49 -20.48
C PRO A 39 -8.37 -5.14 -21.09
N ILE A 40 -7.06 -4.93 -21.23
CA ILE A 40 -6.48 -3.75 -21.88
C ILE A 40 -5.59 -4.25 -22.99
N GLN A 41 -5.77 -3.73 -24.21
CA GLN A 41 -4.91 -4.09 -25.34
C GLN A 41 -3.49 -3.60 -25.09
N GLY A 42 -2.52 -4.51 -25.23
CA GLY A 42 -1.11 -4.20 -25.04
C GLY A 42 -0.29 -5.46 -24.85
N PRO A 43 1.04 -5.34 -24.89
CA PRO A 43 1.96 -6.46 -24.70
C PRO A 43 2.17 -6.83 -23.23
N LEU A 44 1.71 -5.99 -22.29
CA LEU A 44 1.93 -6.18 -20.86
C LEU A 44 0.70 -6.76 -20.17
N VAL A 45 0.96 -7.62 -19.20
CA VAL A 45 -0.01 -8.05 -18.19
C VAL A 45 0.51 -7.59 -16.84
N ASN A 46 -0.32 -6.89 -16.08
CA ASN A 46 -0.03 -6.46 -14.73
C ASN A 46 -0.96 -7.16 -13.75
N GLY A 47 -0.39 -7.71 -12.69
CA GLY A 47 -1.09 -8.25 -11.53
C GLY A 47 -0.77 -7.41 -10.30
N VAL A 48 -1.81 -7.08 -9.53
CA VAL A 48 -1.70 -6.52 -8.19
C VAL A 48 -2.42 -7.45 -7.23
N PHE A 49 -1.70 -7.93 -6.23
CA PHE A 49 -2.21 -8.80 -5.17
C PHE A 49 -2.41 -7.94 -3.93
N ALA A 50 -3.61 -7.41 -3.73
CA ALA A 50 -3.91 -6.50 -2.64
C ALA A 50 -4.54 -7.23 -1.46
N LEU A 51 -4.00 -7.02 -0.26
CA LEU A 51 -4.60 -7.46 1.00
C LEU A 51 -4.87 -6.25 1.89
N ALA A 52 -6.08 -6.15 2.42
CA ALA A 52 -6.37 -5.15 3.43
C ALA A 52 -5.68 -5.52 4.74
N THR A 53 -4.64 -4.77 5.10
CA THR A 53 -3.80 -4.97 6.28
C THR A 53 -4.03 -3.80 7.22
N GLU A 54 -4.35 -4.09 8.48
CA GLU A 54 -4.66 -3.08 9.49
C GLU A 54 -3.68 -3.24 10.65
N SER A 55 -2.94 -2.17 10.95
CA SER A 55 -2.12 -2.12 12.16
C SER A 55 -2.71 -1.13 13.15
N ASN A 56 -2.74 -1.54 14.42
CA ASN A 56 -3.05 -0.66 15.56
C ASN A 56 -1.80 -0.42 16.43
N ARG A 57 -0.63 -0.75 15.89
CA ARG A 57 0.69 -0.65 16.52
C ARG A 57 1.68 -0.06 15.52
N ASP A 58 2.75 0.50 16.07
CA ASP A 58 3.84 1.07 15.31
C ASP A 58 5.01 0.09 15.16
N ASP A 59 4.75 -1.22 15.26
CA ASP A 59 5.78 -2.28 15.28
C ASP A 59 6.32 -2.69 13.90
N GLY A 60 5.70 -2.20 12.82
CA GLY A 60 6.12 -2.52 11.46
C GLY A 60 5.73 -3.93 11.02
N CYS A 61 4.83 -4.63 11.71
CA CYS A 61 4.34 -5.95 11.28
C CYS A 61 3.91 -6.02 9.80
N PRO A 62 3.14 -5.04 9.25
CA PRO A 62 2.75 -5.08 7.85
C PRO A 62 3.96 -5.03 6.89
N HIS A 63 4.90 -4.13 7.16
CA HIS A 63 6.09 -3.90 6.33
C HIS A 63 7.10 -5.05 6.43
N THR A 64 7.38 -5.51 7.65
CA THR A 64 8.27 -6.66 7.87
C THR A 64 7.72 -7.94 7.24
N LEU A 65 6.41 -8.16 7.30
CA LEU A 65 5.79 -9.29 6.62
C LEU A 65 5.92 -9.18 5.10
N GLU A 66 5.76 -7.98 4.54
CA GLU A 66 5.94 -7.73 3.12
C GLU A 66 7.31 -8.18 2.62
N HIS A 67 8.39 -7.89 3.34
CA HIS A 67 9.73 -8.41 3.04
C HIS A 67 9.82 -9.94 3.17
N LEU A 68 9.30 -10.48 4.27
CA LEU A 68 9.50 -11.89 4.61
C LEU A 68 8.79 -12.86 3.66
N ILE A 69 7.74 -12.44 2.95
CA ILE A 69 7.09 -13.30 1.96
C ILE A 69 8.03 -13.65 0.79
N PHE A 70 9.00 -12.79 0.45
CA PHE A 70 9.95 -13.01 -0.65
C PHE A 70 11.06 -14.02 -0.31
N LEU A 71 11.20 -14.40 0.95
CA LEU A 71 12.24 -15.34 1.40
C LEU A 71 11.91 -16.80 1.12
N GLY A 72 10.69 -17.09 0.66
CA GLY A 72 10.27 -18.42 0.24
C GLY A 72 8.95 -18.85 0.86
N SER A 73 8.38 -19.90 0.27
CA SER A 73 7.06 -20.44 0.61
C SER A 73 7.09 -21.95 0.84
N GLU A 74 5.96 -22.55 1.22
CA GLU A 74 5.85 -24.00 1.44
C GLU A 74 6.29 -24.83 0.22
N ASP A 75 5.86 -24.46 -0.99
CA ASP A 75 6.22 -25.21 -2.21
C ASP A 75 7.56 -24.74 -2.81
N TYR A 76 8.03 -23.54 -2.42
CA TYR A 76 9.24 -22.90 -2.94
C TYR A 76 10.11 -22.34 -1.78
N PRO A 77 10.72 -23.19 -0.94
CA PRO A 77 11.30 -22.80 0.34
C PRO A 77 12.73 -22.23 0.23
N TYR A 78 13.00 -21.44 -0.82
CA TYR A 78 14.34 -20.93 -1.11
C TYR A 78 14.30 -19.42 -1.37
N LYS A 79 15.12 -18.67 -0.63
CA LYS A 79 15.27 -17.22 -0.81
C LYS A 79 15.65 -16.89 -2.25
N GLY A 80 14.96 -15.92 -2.85
CA GLY A 80 15.24 -15.40 -4.19
C GLY A 80 14.70 -16.27 -5.35
N ILE A 81 14.07 -17.42 -5.08
CA ILE A 81 13.52 -18.27 -6.14
C ILE A 81 12.40 -17.58 -6.93
N LEU A 82 11.58 -16.76 -6.26
CA LEU A 82 10.50 -16.02 -6.91
C LEU A 82 11.05 -15.02 -7.94
N ASP A 83 12.12 -14.30 -7.60
CA ASP A 83 12.78 -13.34 -8.50
C ASP A 83 13.46 -14.03 -9.68
N GLU A 84 14.15 -15.16 -9.42
CA GLU A 84 14.77 -15.97 -10.47
C GLU A 84 13.73 -16.49 -11.48
N LEU A 85 12.59 -16.97 -10.98
CA LEU A 85 11.48 -17.39 -11.83
C LEU A 85 10.86 -16.20 -12.56
N ALA A 86 10.70 -15.05 -11.90
CA ALA A 86 10.16 -13.84 -12.51
C ALA A 86 11.02 -13.41 -13.72
N ASN A 87 12.34 -13.37 -13.54
CA ASN A 87 13.29 -13.05 -14.61
C ASN A 87 13.18 -14.02 -15.80
N ARG A 88 13.04 -15.32 -15.53
CA ARG A 88 12.88 -16.34 -16.58
C ARG A 88 11.55 -16.26 -17.34
N ASN A 89 10.53 -15.67 -16.74
CA ASN A 89 9.19 -15.52 -17.30
C ASN A 89 8.94 -14.11 -17.87
N MET A 90 10.01 -13.41 -18.26
CA MET A 90 9.96 -12.08 -18.87
C MET A 90 9.20 -11.05 -18.01
N SER A 91 9.35 -11.17 -16.70
CA SER A 91 8.82 -10.20 -15.76
C SER A 91 9.75 -9.00 -15.60
N GLN A 92 9.20 -7.83 -15.23
CA GLN A 92 9.98 -6.66 -14.81
C GLN A 92 10.45 -6.78 -13.35
N GLY A 93 10.75 -8.01 -12.90
CA GLY A 93 10.99 -8.33 -11.50
C GLY A 93 9.72 -8.46 -10.66
N THR A 94 9.90 -8.71 -9.37
CA THR A 94 8.82 -8.65 -8.39
C THR A 94 8.98 -7.40 -7.53
N ASN A 95 7.86 -6.86 -7.04
CA ASN A 95 7.89 -5.71 -6.15
C ASN A 95 6.66 -5.73 -5.24
N ALA A 96 6.69 -4.93 -4.20
CA ALA A 96 5.58 -4.74 -3.27
C ALA A 96 5.62 -3.34 -2.67
N TRP A 97 4.55 -2.98 -1.98
CA TRP A 97 4.56 -1.86 -1.07
C TRP A 97 3.60 -2.10 0.08
N THR A 98 3.92 -1.47 1.20
CA THR A 98 3.08 -1.42 2.39
C THR A 98 2.53 -0.01 2.56
N ALA A 99 1.22 0.14 2.37
CA ALA A 99 0.50 1.37 2.70
C ALA A 99 -0.07 1.29 4.12
N THR A 100 -0.76 2.35 4.56
CA THR A 100 -1.41 2.35 5.88
C THR A 100 -2.56 1.33 5.97
N ASP A 101 -3.26 1.06 4.86
CA ASP A 101 -4.47 0.22 4.84
C ASP A 101 -4.41 -1.06 4.03
N HIS A 102 -3.33 -1.25 3.31
CA HIS A 102 -3.13 -2.45 2.53
C HIS A 102 -1.64 -2.71 2.30
N THR A 103 -1.35 -3.99 2.07
CA THR A 103 -0.09 -4.44 1.49
C THR A 103 -0.42 -4.96 0.11
N ALA A 104 0.34 -4.53 -0.89
CA ALA A 104 0.14 -4.95 -2.26
C ALA A 104 1.44 -5.46 -2.86
N TYR A 105 1.32 -6.56 -3.59
CA TYR A 105 2.41 -7.14 -4.35
C TYR A 105 2.14 -6.99 -5.84
N THR A 106 3.19 -6.80 -6.64
CA THR A 106 3.07 -6.60 -8.08
C THR A 106 3.84 -7.63 -8.87
N LEU A 107 3.23 -7.96 -10.01
CA LEU A 107 3.82 -8.80 -11.03
C LEU A 107 3.47 -8.23 -12.39
N THR A 108 4.48 -7.81 -13.14
CA THR A 108 4.31 -7.35 -14.53
C THR A 108 5.12 -8.23 -15.46
N THR A 109 4.49 -8.77 -16.50
CA THR A 109 5.14 -9.64 -17.50
C THR A 109 4.83 -9.20 -18.92
N ALA A 110 5.72 -9.57 -19.85
CA ALA A 110 5.41 -9.54 -21.27
C ALA A 110 4.52 -10.75 -21.64
N GLY A 111 3.29 -10.49 -22.10
CA GLY A 111 2.31 -11.51 -22.43
C GLY A 111 1.72 -12.23 -21.21
N SER A 112 0.71 -13.05 -21.46
CA SER A 112 -0.01 -13.80 -20.41
C SER A 112 0.65 -15.11 -20.00
N GLU A 113 1.50 -15.70 -20.85
CA GLU A 113 2.11 -17.00 -20.59
C GLU A 113 3.00 -16.96 -19.32
N GLY A 114 3.95 -16.02 -19.27
CA GLY A 114 4.81 -15.82 -18.10
C GLY A 114 4.02 -15.42 -16.85
N PHE A 115 2.98 -14.58 -17.02
CA PHE A 115 2.09 -14.21 -15.93
C PHE A 115 1.41 -15.44 -15.31
N LEU A 116 0.79 -16.27 -16.15
CA LEU A 116 0.07 -17.46 -15.74
C LEU A 116 1.00 -18.52 -15.15
N ALA A 117 2.25 -18.62 -15.63
CA ALA A 117 3.25 -19.52 -15.06
C ALA A 117 3.70 -19.10 -13.65
N LEU A 118 3.87 -17.80 -13.41
CA LEU A 118 4.30 -17.27 -12.12
C LEU A 118 3.19 -17.15 -11.09
N LEU A 119 1.95 -16.96 -11.54
CA LEU A 119 0.82 -16.67 -10.67
C LEU A 119 0.67 -17.67 -9.49
N PRO A 120 0.75 -19.00 -9.68
CA PRO A 120 0.69 -19.95 -8.57
C PRO A 120 1.85 -19.80 -7.58
N VAL A 121 3.07 -19.55 -8.07
CA VAL A 121 4.28 -19.38 -7.25
C VAL A 121 4.13 -18.15 -6.36
N TYR A 122 3.67 -17.05 -6.94
CA TYR A 122 3.48 -15.78 -6.25
C TYR A 122 2.38 -15.90 -5.17
N LEU A 123 1.27 -16.54 -5.51
CA LEU A 123 0.19 -16.81 -4.56
C LEU A 123 0.63 -17.72 -3.41
N ASP A 124 1.55 -18.65 -3.66
CA ASP A 124 2.14 -19.49 -2.62
C ASP A 124 3.00 -18.67 -1.64
N HIS A 125 3.82 -17.74 -2.15
CA HIS A 125 4.59 -16.81 -1.30
C HIS A 125 3.70 -15.94 -0.44
N ILE A 126 2.56 -15.50 -0.97
CA ILE A 126 1.62 -14.65 -0.21
C ILE A 126 0.89 -15.45 0.88
N LEU A 127 0.27 -16.59 0.56
CA LEU A 127 -0.59 -17.30 1.54
C LEU A 127 0.10 -18.42 2.33
N PHE A 128 1.27 -18.86 1.88
CA PHE A 128 2.04 -19.95 2.48
C PHE A 128 3.54 -19.60 2.62
N PRO A 129 3.91 -18.40 3.11
CA PRO A 129 5.31 -18.04 3.32
C PRO A 129 5.93 -18.88 4.43
N THR A 130 7.25 -19.06 4.35
CA THR A 130 8.02 -19.79 5.37
C THR A 130 8.19 -19.01 6.68
N ILE A 131 8.41 -17.70 6.61
CA ILE A 131 8.64 -16.78 7.74
C ILE A 131 9.58 -17.42 8.78
N THR A 132 10.80 -17.80 8.37
CA THR A 132 11.76 -18.46 9.26
C THR A 132 12.40 -17.48 10.25
N ASP A 133 12.83 -17.96 11.42
CA ASP A 133 13.56 -17.12 12.39
C ASP A 133 14.87 -16.59 11.80
N ALA A 134 15.55 -17.38 10.96
CA ALA A 134 16.75 -16.95 10.26
C ALA A 134 16.45 -15.82 9.26
N GLY A 135 15.34 -15.92 8.52
CA GLY A 135 14.87 -14.86 7.62
C GLY A 135 14.58 -13.57 8.36
N PHE A 136 13.92 -13.66 9.52
CA PHE A 136 13.68 -12.53 10.42
C PHE A 136 14.97 -11.82 10.82
N VAL A 137 15.98 -12.57 11.29
CA VAL A 137 17.27 -12.00 11.72
C VAL A 137 17.92 -11.18 10.61
N THR A 138 17.89 -11.67 9.36
CA THR A 138 18.52 -10.97 8.24
C THR A 138 17.71 -9.79 7.71
N GLU A 139 16.39 -9.95 7.56
CA GLU A 139 15.55 -8.94 6.90
C GLU A 139 14.98 -7.90 7.87
N VAL A 140 14.65 -8.30 9.09
CA VAL A 140 13.92 -7.43 10.02
C VAL A 140 14.88 -6.75 10.99
N HIS A 141 15.45 -7.52 11.92
CA HIS A 141 16.29 -6.96 12.97
C HIS A 141 17.25 -7.98 13.58
N HIS A 142 18.48 -7.53 13.81
CA HIS A 142 19.45 -8.19 14.68
C HIS A 142 20.47 -7.18 15.23
N ILE A 143 21.27 -7.64 16.20
CA ILE A 143 22.46 -6.90 16.67
C ILE A 143 23.70 -7.52 16.05
N THR A 144 24.53 -6.70 15.40
CA THR A 144 25.80 -7.12 14.82
C THR A 144 26.84 -7.44 15.90
N GLU A 145 27.94 -8.07 15.52
CA GLU A 145 29.08 -8.32 16.44
C GLU A 145 29.66 -7.02 17.04
N SER A 146 29.52 -5.89 16.35
CA SER A 146 29.93 -4.56 16.82
C SER A 146 28.91 -3.88 17.75
N GLY A 147 27.80 -4.55 18.09
CA GLY A 147 26.75 -4.00 18.96
C GLY A 147 25.81 -3.00 18.27
N GLN A 148 25.75 -3.00 16.94
CA GLN A 148 24.90 -2.09 16.17
C GLN A 148 23.60 -2.79 15.76
N ASN A 149 22.51 -2.02 15.65
CA ASN A 149 21.26 -2.52 15.09
C ASN A 149 21.42 -2.66 13.57
N ALA A 150 20.98 -3.80 13.04
CA ALA A 150 21.00 -4.12 11.62
C ALA A 150 19.74 -4.90 11.23
N GLY A 151 19.58 -5.15 9.93
CA GLY A 151 18.36 -5.69 9.32
C GLY A 151 17.89 -4.75 8.21
N VAL A 152 17.37 -5.30 7.11
CA VAL A 152 16.98 -4.50 5.94
C VAL A 152 15.89 -3.49 6.31
N VAL A 153 14.80 -3.95 6.93
CA VAL A 153 13.67 -3.10 7.35
C VAL A 153 14.10 -2.12 8.43
N TYR A 154 14.87 -2.56 9.43
CA TYR A 154 15.35 -1.65 10.47
C TYR A 154 16.21 -0.52 9.89
N CYS A 155 17.14 -0.82 8.97
CA CYS A 155 17.98 0.18 8.32
C CYS A 155 17.17 1.13 7.41
N GLU A 156 16.16 0.62 6.71
CA GLU A 156 15.24 1.45 5.93
C GLU A 156 14.50 2.45 6.81
N MET A 157 13.89 1.97 7.90
CA MET A 157 13.19 2.83 8.84
C MET A 157 14.14 3.81 9.53
N GLN A 158 15.39 3.40 9.78
CA GLN A 158 16.41 4.28 10.37
C GLN A 158 16.73 5.47 9.48
N ALA A 159 16.73 5.28 8.15
CA ALA A 159 16.99 6.33 7.20
C ALA A 159 15.85 7.38 7.13
N ARG A 160 14.62 7.02 7.53
CA ARG A 160 13.43 7.87 7.36
C ARG A 160 12.78 8.39 8.63
N GLU A 161 12.77 7.63 9.73
CA GLU A 161 11.96 7.94 10.94
C GLU A 161 12.15 9.37 11.42
N ASN A 162 13.40 9.87 11.39
CA ASN A 162 13.74 11.20 11.89
C ASN A 162 13.73 12.32 10.84
N THR A 163 13.35 12.04 9.59
CA THR A 163 13.17 13.08 8.58
C THR A 163 12.00 14.00 8.92
N CYS A 164 12.09 15.28 8.56
CA CYS A 164 11.01 16.26 8.72
C CYS A 164 9.68 15.73 8.15
N ALA A 165 9.73 15.19 6.92
CA ALA A 165 8.57 14.64 6.23
C ALA A 165 7.92 13.48 7.00
N SER A 166 8.70 12.50 7.47
CA SER A 166 8.15 11.35 8.19
C SER A 166 7.54 11.75 9.54
N ARG A 167 8.23 12.60 10.31
CA ARG A 167 7.73 13.05 11.61
C ARG A 167 6.47 13.90 11.49
N THR A 168 6.44 14.81 10.51
CA THR A 168 5.27 15.66 10.24
C THR A 168 4.09 14.84 9.75
N SER A 169 4.31 13.92 8.81
CA SER A 169 3.25 13.04 8.28
C SER A 169 2.65 12.15 9.38
N LEU A 170 3.48 11.50 10.20
CA LEU A 170 3.01 10.65 11.30
C LEU A 170 2.22 11.46 12.35
N ALA A 171 2.71 12.65 12.72
CA ALA A 171 1.98 13.52 13.63
C ALA A 171 0.62 13.95 13.04
N LEU A 172 0.58 14.37 11.77
CA LEU A 172 -0.65 14.73 11.08
C LEU A 172 -1.65 13.58 11.09
N HIS A 173 -1.21 12.37 10.75
CA HIS A 173 -2.07 11.18 10.76
C HIS A 173 -2.61 10.88 12.16
N ARG A 174 -1.79 11.01 13.21
CA ARG A 174 -2.22 10.81 14.61
C ARG A 174 -3.24 11.86 15.07
N LEU A 175 -3.11 13.10 14.63
CA LEU A 175 -4.08 14.16 14.89
C LEU A 175 -5.39 13.95 14.13
N CYS A 176 -5.31 13.52 12.86
CA CYS A 176 -6.48 13.33 12.01
C CYS A 176 -7.25 12.03 12.31
N TYR A 177 -6.57 11.00 12.83
CA TYR A 177 -7.11 9.67 13.03
C TYR A 177 -6.86 9.10 14.44
N PRO A 178 -7.22 9.83 15.52
CA PRO A 178 -6.93 9.39 16.87
C PRO A 178 -7.58 8.03 17.19
N LYS A 179 -6.77 7.08 17.68
CA LYS A 179 -7.20 5.70 18.03
C LYS A 179 -7.80 4.92 16.86
N HIS A 180 -7.32 5.14 15.65
CA HIS A 180 -7.74 4.42 14.45
C HIS A 180 -6.50 3.87 13.73
N GLY A 181 -6.61 2.76 12.99
CA GLY A 181 -5.45 2.16 12.31
C GLY A 181 -4.71 3.09 11.32
N TYR A 182 -5.33 4.21 10.92
CA TYR A 182 -4.69 5.22 10.07
C TYR A 182 -3.64 6.07 10.80
N SER A 183 -3.60 6.05 12.14
CA SER A 183 -2.60 6.75 12.94
C SER A 183 -1.31 5.97 13.15
N SER A 184 -1.25 4.72 12.67
CA SER A 184 -0.12 3.81 12.90
C SER A 184 1.01 4.04 11.88
N GLU A 185 2.25 3.95 12.33
CA GLU A 185 3.44 3.86 11.47
C GLU A 185 3.60 2.42 10.99
N THR A 186 3.02 2.10 9.84
CA THR A 186 3.02 0.72 9.30
C THR A 186 4.39 0.27 8.82
N GLY A 187 5.33 1.20 8.58
CA GLY A 187 6.73 0.88 8.33
C GLY A 187 7.48 0.38 9.57
N GLY A 188 7.04 0.82 10.75
CA GLY A 188 7.58 0.48 12.05
C GLY A 188 8.50 1.56 12.64
N LEU A 189 8.27 1.92 13.90
CA LEU A 189 9.20 2.74 14.67
C LEU A 189 10.39 1.90 15.13
N LEU A 190 11.58 2.47 15.10
CA LEU A 190 12.84 1.80 15.41
C LEU A 190 12.83 1.11 16.77
N HIS A 191 12.20 1.73 17.78
CA HIS A 191 12.12 1.14 19.10
C HIS A 191 11.16 -0.05 19.17
N ASP A 192 10.07 -0.06 18.40
CA ASP A 192 9.12 -1.16 18.36
C ASP A 192 9.64 -2.33 17.49
N ILE A 193 10.33 -2.03 16.38
CA ILE A 193 10.98 -3.06 15.53
C ILE A 193 11.99 -3.89 16.34
N ARG A 194 12.71 -3.28 17.29
CA ARG A 194 13.67 -3.98 18.16
C ARG A 194 13.01 -5.02 19.09
N GLU A 195 11.75 -4.81 19.42
CA GLU A 195 10.96 -5.70 20.29
C GLU A 195 10.11 -6.70 19.49
N LEU A 196 10.11 -6.57 18.15
CA LEU A 196 9.34 -7.43 17.26
C LEU A 196 9.92 -8.84 17.24
N THR A 197 9.06 -9.85 17.04
CA THR A 197 9.47 -11.25 16.92
C THR A 197 8.89 -11.89 15.67
N ALA A 198 9.55 -12.93 15.17
CA ALA A 198 9.04 -13.73 14.05
C ALA A 198 7.65 -14.32 14.34
N ASP A 199 7.37 -14.70 15.60
CA ASP A 199 6.07 -15.21 16.00
C ASP A 199 4.96 -14.15 15.92
N THR A 200 5.25 -12.90 16.30
CA THR A 200 4.31 -11.78 16.12
C THR A 200 3.96 -11.63 14.63
N ILE A 201 4.96 -11.72 13.74
CA ILE A 201 4.75 -11.61 12.30
C ILE A 201 3.96 -12.80 11.74
N ARG A 202 4.25 -14.03 12.18
CA ARG A 202 3.45 -15.23 11.83
C ARG A 202 2.00 -15.09 12.28
N GLN A 203 1.77 -14.55 13.47
CA GLN A 203 0.43 -14.28 13.97
C GLN A 203 -0.28 -13.23 13.12
N TYR A 204 0.40 -12.14 12.77
CA TYR A 204 -0.13 -11.11 11.88
C TYR A 204 -0.49 -11.67 10.50
N HIS A 205 0.40 -12.47 9.89
CA HIS A 205 0.12 -13.20 8.64
C HIS A 205 -1.15 -14.05 8.77
N SER A 206 -1.25 -14.85 9.84
CA SER A 206 -2.40 -15.72 10.07
C SER A 206 -3.72 -14.95 10.22
N GLN A 207 -3.70 -13.68 10.60
CA GLN A 207 -4.89 -12.85 10.75
C GLN A 207 -5.28 -12.18 9.43
N HIS A 208 -4.31 -11.60 8.72
CA HIS A 208 -4.60 -10.74 7.56
C HIS A 208 -4.43 -11.43 6.20
N TYR A 209 -3.56 -12.43 6.09
CA TYR A 209 -3.23 -13.11 4.82
C TYR A 209 -4.15 -14.31 4.62
N ARG A 210 -5.42 -13.98 4.40
CA ARG A 210 -6.52 -14.90 4.19
C ARG A 210 -6.99 -14.84 2.73
N PRO A 211 -7.38 -15.97 2.11
CA PRO A 211 -7.81 -15.97 0.71
C PRO A 211 -9.01 -15.06 0.44
N GLU A 212 -9.95 -14.94 1.39
CA GLU A 212 -11.09 -14.03 1.32
C GLU A 212 -10.77 -12.53 1.39
N ASN A 213 -9.58 -12.19 1.90
CA ASN A 213 -9.07 -10.82 2.05
C ASN A 213 -8.15 -10.46 0.88
N LEU A 214 -7.69 -11.46 0.12
CA LEU A 214 -6.87 -11.27 -1.06
C LEU A 214 -7.73 -10.87 -2.27
N CYS A 215 -7.34 -9.77 -2.91
CA CYS A 215 -7.90 -9.30 -4.17
C CYS A 215 -6.81 -9.29 -5.25
N LEU A 216 -6.94 -10.19 -6.23
CA LEU A 216 -6.08 -10.26 -7.40
C LEU A 216 -6.64 -9.37 -8.50
N ILE A 217 -5.98 -8.26 -8.80
CA ILE A 217 -6.36 -7.32 -9.85
C ILE A 217 -5.44 -7.54 -11.04
N ILE A 218 -6.00 -7.87 -12.20
CA ILE A 218 -5.27 -8.16 -13.43
C ILE A 218 -5.68 -7.15 -14.49
N THR A 219 -4.70 -6.44 -15.03
CA THR A 219 -4.89 -5.56 -16.20
C THR A 219 -4.05 -6.07 -17.37
N GLY A 220 -4.64 -6.14 -18.56
CA GLY A 220 -3.99 -6.69 -19.75
C GLY A 220 -4.73 -7.88 -20.35
N MET A 221 -4.19 -8.42 -21.45
CA MET A 221 -4.84 -9.50 -22.20
C MET A 221 -4.54 -10.86 -21.57
N VAL A 222 -5.46 -11.37 -20.75
CA VAL A 222 -5.40 -12.72 -20.15
C VAL A 222 -6.69 -13.48 -20.44
N ASN A 223 -6.57 -14.71 -20.94
CA ASN A 223 -7.72 -15.58 -21.13
C ASN A 223 -8.28 -16.02 -19.76
N ARG A 224 -9.56 -15.74 -19.53
CA ARG A 224 -10.26 -16.07 -18.28
C ARG A 224 -10.26 -17.56 -17.95
N GLU A 225 -10.46 -18.43 -18.95
CA GLU A 225 -10.55 -19.88 -18.74
C GLU A 225 -9.18 -20.47 -18.39
N GLU A 226 -8.12 -19.99 -19.05
CA GLU A 226 -6.74 -20.35 -18.70
C GLU A 226 -6.39 -19.89 -17.29
N LEU A 227 -6.72 -18.65 -16.92
CA LEU A 227 -6.52 -18.11 -15.58
C LEU A 227 -7.19 -18.99 -14.50
N PHE A 228 -8.46 -19.33 -14.68
CA PHE A 228 -9.18 -20.16 -13.70
C PHE A 228 -8.67 -21.60 -13.67
N THR A 229 -8.17 -22.11 -14.78
CA THR A 229 -7.51 -23.42 -14.83
C THR A 229 -6.23 -23.40 -13.99
N VAL A 230 -5.38 -22.39 -14.16
CA VAL A 230 -4.14 -22.19 -13.39
C VAL A 230 -4.41 -21.97 -11.90
N LEU A 231 -5.49 -21.28 -11.55
CA LEU A 231 -5.86 -21.05 -10.14
C LEU A 231 -6.45 -22.29 -9.45
N THR A 232 -6.94 -23.29 -10.19
CA THR A 232 -7.66 -24.43 -9.59
C THR A 232 -6.81 -25.21 -8.56
N PRO A 233 -5.57 -25.64 -8.86
CA PRO A 233 -4.73 -26.35 -7.88
C PRO A 233 -4.45 -25.52 -6.62
N PHE A 234 -4.26 -24.21 -6.78
CA PHE A 234 -4.06 -23.29 -5.66
C PHE A 234 -5.31 -23.22 -4.78
N ILE A 235 -6.50 -23.12 -5.38
CA ILE A 235 -7.76 -23.14 -4.64
C ILE A 235 -7.90 -24.44 -3.84
N ASP A 236 -7.54 -25.58 -4.41
CA ASP A 236 -7.58 -26.86 -3.68
C ASP A 236 -6.59 -26.90 -2.50
N LYS A 237 -5.40 -26.32 -2.66
CA LYS A 237 -4.43 -26.15 -1.56
C LYS A 237 -5.00 -25.25 -0.45
N VAL A 238 -5.58 -24.10 -0.81
CA VAL A 238 -6.22 -23.17 0.12
C VAL A 238 -7.35 -23.84 0.88
N CYS A 239 -8.23 -24.59 0.20
CA CYS A 239 -9.32 -25.32 0.85
C CYS A 239 -8.81 -26.34 1.88
N ARG A 240 -7.67 -26.99 1.63
CA ARG A 240 -7.07 -27.94 2.58
C ARG A 240 -6.52 -27.25 3.84
N LYS A 241 -5.95 -26.05 3.73
CA LYS A 241 -5.36 -25.30 4.86
C LYS A 241 -6.39 -24.51 5.66
N PHE A 242 -7.26 -23.77 4.97
CA PHE A 242 -8.18 -22.81 5.60
C PHE A 242 -9.61 -23.34 5.75
N GLY A 243 -9.96 -24.45 5.08
CA GLY A 243 -11.34 -24.92 4.98
C GLY A 243 -12.20 -24.03 4.07
N ALA A 244 -13.51 -24.23 4.13
CA ALA A 244 -14.47 -23.37 3.42
C ALA A 244 -14.71 -22.08 4.22
N VAL A 245 -14.52 -20.94 3.59
CA VAL A 245 -14.70 -19.64 4.23
C VAL A 245 -16.15 -19.19 4.05
N THR A 246 -16.91 -19.20 5.14
CA THR A 246 -18.35 -18.90 5.11
C THR A 246 -18.68 -17.45 5.47
N SER A 247 -17.80 -16.73 6.17
CA SER A 247 -17.96 -15.30 6.46
C SER A 247 -16.64 -14.64 6.80
N PRO A 248 -16.09 -13.80 5.90
CA PRO A 248 -14.85 -13.10 6.18
C PRO A 248 -15.10 -11.94 7.16
N GLU A 249 -14.40 -11.93 8.29
CA GLU A 249 -14.19 -10.68 9.00
C GLU A 249 -13.40 -9.75 8.08
N ARG A 250 -13.90 -8.52 7.92
CA ARG A 250 -13.24 -7.51 7.08
C ARG A 250 -12.54 -6.55 8.01
N SER A 251 -11.27 -6.28 7.77
CA SER A 251 -10.52 -5.17 8.37
C SER A 251 -11.20 -3.82 8.06
N TRP A 252 -10.82 -2.76 8.77
CA TRP A 252 -11.25 -1.38 8.50
C TRP A 252 -12.76 -1.13 8.64
N ARG A 253 -13.39 -1.72 9.67
CA ARG A 253 -14.82 -1.50 10.00
C ARG A 253 -15.08 -0.28 10.87
N GLN A 254 -14.05 0.19 11.58
CA GLN A 254 -14.18 1.33 12.47
C GLN A 254 -14.44 2.60 11.65
N SER A 255 -15.34 3.46 12.15
CA SER A 255 -15.56 4.76 11.53
C SER A 255 -14.44 5.70 11.92
N VAL A 256 -13.93 6.46 10.95
CA VAL A 256 -13.03 7.58 11.22
C VAL A 256 -13.71 8.58 12.17
N PRO A 257 -13.07 8.96 13.29
CA PRO A 257 -13.61 9.96 14.20
C PRO A 257 -13.68 11.34 13.52
N PRO A 258 -14.60 12.23 13.95
CA PRO A 258 -14.63 13.59 13.43
C PRO A 258 -13.34 14.34 13.79
N LEU A 259 -12.78 15.06 12.82
CA LEU A 259 -11.59 15.87 13.02
C LEU A 259 -11.87 17.01 14.01
N GLN A 260 -10.95 17.22 14.95
CA GLN A 260 -10.95 18.37 15.85
C GLN A 260 -9.93 19.39 15.33
N THR A 261 -10.26 20.68 15.44
CA THR A 261 -9.28 21.74 15.17
C THR A 261 -8.20 21.68 16.24
N THR A 262 -6.98 21.39 15.81
CA THR A 262 -5.81 21.21 16.67
C THR A 262 -4.58 21.66 15.92
N GLU A 263 -3.57 22.05 16.68
CA GLU A 263 -2.26 22.46 16.18
C GLU A 263 -1.20 21.69 16.96
N GLN A 264 -0.12 21.31 16.30
CA GLN A 264 1.00 20.62 16.93
C GLN A 264 2.31 21.03 16.27
N VAL A 265 3.28 21.45 17.09
CA VAL A 265 4.67 21.62 16.66
C VAL A 265 5.40 20.28 16.79
N VAL A 266 6.11 19.91 15.73
CA VAL A 266 6.87 18.66 15.66
C VAL A 266 8.33 18.99 15.45
N TYR A 267 9.16 18.65 16.42
CA TYR A 267 10.62 18.78 16.29
C TYR A 267 11.19 17.61 15.50
N PHE A 268 12.22 17.87 14.70
CA PHE A 268 13.01 16.88 13.98
C PHE A 268 14.49 17.30 14.00
N PRO A 269 15.46 16.36 13.87
CA PRO A 269 16.87 16.71 13.81
C PRO A 269 17.21 17.47 12.51
N THR A 270 17.83 18.64 12.64
CA THR A 270 18.29 19.48 11.54
C THR A 270 19.45 20.35 12.00
N ASP A 271 20.36 20.69 11.08
CA ASP A 271 21.43 21.68 11.32
C ASP A 271 20.95 23.11 11.02
N ASP A 272 19.81 23.27 10.33
CA ASP A 272 19.19 24.55 9.99
C ASP A 272 17.81 24.64 10.66
N GLU A 273 17.67 25.56 11.61
CA GLU A 273 16.45 25.82 12.37
C GLU A 273 15.59 26.96 11.78
N SER A 274 16.08 27.63 10.73
CA SER A 274 15.39 28.78 10.11
C SER A 274 14.23 28.35 9.20
N VAL A 275 14.18 27.08 8.82
CA VAL A 275 13.19 26.53 7.91
C VAL A 275 12.57 25.23 8.44
N GLY A 276 11.33 24.99 8.05
CA GLY A 276 10.58 23.80 8.44
C GLY A 276 9.53 23.39 7.41
N THR A 277 8.58 22.56 7.84
CA THR A 277 7.41 22.20 7.05
C THR A 277 6.15 22.54 7.82
N VAL A 278 5.25 23.28 7.18
CA VAL A 278 3.91 23.55 7.71
C VAL A 278 2.92 22.73 6.90
N THR A 279 2.14 21.88 7.57
CA THR A 279 1.10 21.09 6.90
C THR A 279 -0.26 21.37 7.53
N VAL A 280 -1.23 21.69 6.69
CA VAL A 280 -2.62 21.93 7.09
C VAL A 280 -3.51 20.88 6.43
N ALA A 281 -4.43 20.30 7.19
CA ALA A 281 -5.33 19.28 6.67
C ALA A 281 -6.78 19.44 7.13
N TRP A 282 -7.69 18.96 6.28
CA TRP A 282 -9.13 18.98 6.48
C TRP A 282 -9.75 17.62 6.12
N THR A 283 -10.82 17.25 6.81
CA THR A 283 -11.61 16.08 6.43
C THR A 283 -12.33 16.32 5.10
N GLY A 284 -12.13 15.41 4.16
CA GLY A 284 -12.78 15.41 2.86
C GLY A 284 -13.97 14.42 2.78
N PRO A 285 -14.47 14.16 1.57
CA PRO A 285 -15.57 13.23 1.35
C PRO A 285 -15.20 11.76 1.64
N LYS A 286 -16.21 10.88 1.67
CA LYS A 286 -15.96 9.43 1.72
C LYS A 286 -15.30 8.94 0.43
N TRP A 287 -14.48 7.90 0.51
CA TRP A 287 -13.71 7.35 -0.61
C TRP A 287 -14.55 7.06 -1.88
N GLY A 288 -15.79 6.61 -1.71
CA GLY A 288 -16.71 6.28 -2.82
C GLY A 288 -17.30 7.49 -3.56
N ASN A 289 -17.15 8.72 -3.05
CA ASN A 289 -17.70 9.92 -3.68
C ASN A 289 -16.74 10.51 -4.74
N LEU A 290 -16.63 9.81 -5.87
CA LEU A 290 -15.71 10.16 -6.95
C LEU A 290 -15.89 11.60 -7.46
N LYS A 291 -17.13 12.10 -7.57
CA LYS A 291 -17.41 13.44 -8.07
C LYS A 291 -16.83 14.53 -7.16
N GLN A 292 -17.00 14.40 -5.84
CA GLN A 292 -16.46 15.38 -4.89
C GLN A 292 -14.94 15.29 -4.82
N LYS A 293 -14.36 14.08 -4.81
CA LYS A 293 -12.90 13.90 -4.85
C LYS A 293 -12.29 14.59 -6.08
N LEU A 294 -12.83 14.33 -7.27
CA LEU A 294 -12.36 14.95 -8.50
C LEU A 294 -12.47 16.48 -8.46
N ALA A 295 -13.57 17.02 -7.94
CA ALA A 295 -13.74 18.47 -7.78
C ALA A 295 -12.67 19.07 -6.86
N LEU A 296 -12.34 18.40 -5.74
CA LEU A 296 -11.28 18.83 -4.82
C LEU A 296 -9.88 18.71 -5.43
N THR A 297 -9.60 17.64 -6.18
CA THR A 297 -8.33 17.51 -6.92
C THR A 297 -8.16 18.64 -7.92
N LEU A 298 -9.20 18.96 -8.70
CA LEU A 298 -9.16 20.07 -9.65
C LEU A 298 -9.00 21.42 -8.95
N LEU A 299 -9.63 21.61 -7.79
CA LEU A 299 -9.46 22.80 -6.98
C LEU A 299 -8.00 22.93 -6.50
N TRP A 300 -7.39 21.87 -5.99
CA TRP A 300 -5.98 21.91 -5.57
C TRP A 300 -5.04 22.24 -6.72
N ARG A 301 -5.24 21.58 -7.86
CA ARG A 301 -4.47 21.87 -9.08
C ARG A 301 -4.55 23.34 -9.48
N TYR A 302 -5.77 23.92 -9.47
CA TYR A 302 -5.95 25.34 -9.74
C TYR A 302 -5.23 26.24 -8.72
N LEU A 303 -5.19 25.85 -7.45
CA LEU A 303 -4.61 26.65 -6.37
C LEU A 303 -3.08 26.59 -6.28
N SER A 304 -2.44 25.46 -6.64
CA SER A 304 -1.02 25.23 -6.35
C SER A 304 -0.12 24.74 -7.51
N GLU A 305 -0.65 24.20 -8.62
CA GLU A 305 0.17 23.40 -9.57
C GLU A 305 1.12 24.22 -10.48
N SER A 306 0.93 25.53 -10.63
CA SER A 306 1.75 26.35 -11.53
C SER A 306 2.21 27.65 -10.89
N PRO A 307 3.30 28.29 -11.35
CA PRO A 307 3.73 29.61 -10.86
C PRO A 307 2.66 30.71 -10.98
N LEU A 308 1.66 30.50 -11.85
CA LEU A 308 0.55 31.43 -12.00
C LEU A 308 -0.61 31.19 -11.02
N ALA A 309 -0.58 30.09 -10.28
CA ALA A 309 -1.63 29.68 -9.36
C ALA A 309 -1.71 30.62 -8.15
N PRO A 310 -2.91 30.82 -7.56
CA PRO A 310 -3.09 31.75 -6.45
C PRO A 310 -2.14 31.54 -5.26
N LEU A 311 -1.94 30.31 -4.79
CA LEU A 311 -1.06 30.05 -3.64
C LEU A 311 0.41 30.25 -4.00
N GLN A 312 0.82 29.81 -5.18
CA GLN A 312 2.18 30.02 -5.69
C GLN A 312 2.50 31.51 -5.79
N LYS A 313 1.61 32.33 -6.37
CA LYS A 313 1.78 33.78 -6.43
C LYS A 313 1.81 34.48 -5.07
N ALA A 314 1.04 33.98 -4.12
CA ALA A 314 0.92 34.62 -2.80
C ALA A 314 2.10 34.29 -1.89
N LEU A 315 2.65 33.08 -1.98
CA LEU A 315 3.59 32.54 -0.99
C LEU A 315 5.00 32.28 -1.54
N ILE A 316 5.16 32.16 -2.86
CA ILE A 316 6.46 31.85 -3.50
C ILE A 316 6.86 32.96 -4.48
N GLU A 317 6.00 33.29 -5.44
CA GLU A 317 6.29 34.27 -6.51
C GLU A 317 5.94 35.71 -6.06
N CYS A 318 6.36 36.07 -4.84
CA CYS A 318 6.15 37.38 -4.22
C CYS A 318 7.48 38.00 -3.76
N ASP A 319 7.45 39.28 -3.35
CA ASP A 319 8.67 40.02 -2.96
C ASP A 319 9.37 39.41 -1.74
N GLU A 320 8.59 38.80 -0.83
CA GLU A 320 9.07 38.11 0.39
C GLU A 320 8.52 36.67 0.42
N PRO A 321 9.18 35.71 -0.26
CA PRO A 321 8.74 34.32 -0.29
C PRO A 321 8.69 33.70 1.11
N LEU A 322 7.61 32.98 1.41
CA LEU A 322 7.39 32.37 2.74
C LEU A 322 7.78 30.89 2.78
N CYS A 323 7.78 30.21 1.63
CA CYS A 323 8.20 28.80 1.50
C CYS A 323 8.84 28.57 0.13
N ALA A 324 9.56 27.46 -0.06
CA ALA A 324 10.15 27.11 -1.34
C ALA A 324 9.24 26.22 -2.22
N ASN A 325 8.32 25.47 -1.62
CA ASN A 325 7.44 24.57 -2.35
C ASN A 325 6.06 24.43 -1.68
N ILE A 326 5.03 24.20 -2.50
CA ILE A 326 3.66 23.92 -2.08
C ILE A 326 3.23 22.59 -2.69
N ASP A 327 2.94 21.61 -1.84
CA ASP A 327 2.34 20.34 -2.25
C ASP A 327 0.92 20.24 -1.69
N ALA A 328 -0.07 19.97 -2.54
CA ALA A 328 -1.46 19.89 -2.12
C ALA A 328 -2.12 18.64 -2.70
N GLY A 329 -2.82 17.89 -1.85
CA GLY A 329 -3.25 16.55 -2.20
C GLY A 329 -4.45 16.03 -1.41
N LEU A 330 -4.78 14.79 -1.72
CA LEU A 330 -5.79 13.99 -1.01
C LEU A 330 -5.20 12.65 -0.63
N ASN A 331 -5.30 12.27 0.65
CA ASN A 331 -5.07 10.89 1.07
C ASN A 331 -6.39 10.13 0.95
N GLU A 332 -6.42 9.09 0.12
CA GLU A 332 -7.65 8.36 -0.24
C GLU A 332 -8.05 7.25 0.75
N PHE A 333 -8.03 7.55 2.05
CA PHE A 333 -8.56 6.67 3.09
C PHE A 333 -10.09 6.59 3.05
N SER A 334 -10.70 5.77 3.92
CA SER A 334 -12.16 5.55 3.96
C SER A 334 -12.97 6.87 4.06
N THR A 335 -12.43 7.83 4.82
CA THR A 335 -12.73 9.26 4.73
C THR A 335 -11.46 9.95 4.26
N THR A 336 -11.52 10.68 3.15
CA THR A 336 -10.30 11.26 2.56
C THR A 336 -9.75 12.39 3.43
N LEU A 337 -8.43 12.59 3.44
CA LEU A 337 -7.80 13.76 4.05
C LEU A 337 -7.32 14.72 2.97
N LEU A 338 -7.91 15.91 2.92
CA LEU A 338 -7.43 17.00 2.09
C LEU A 338 -6.26 17.65 2.83
N HIS A 339 -5.11 17.85 2.19
CA HIS A 339 -3.98 18.51 2.84
C HIS A 339 -3.23 19.44 1.89
N VAL A 340 -2.52 20.39 2.47
CA VAL A 340 -1.51 21.23 1.82
C VAL A 340 -0.29 21.34 2.72
N SER A 341 0.89 21.20 2.14
CA SER A 341 2.18 21.27 2.80
C SER A 341 3.03 22.36 2.16
N PHE A 342 3.67 23.16 3.01
CA PHE A 342 4.61 24.21 2.65
C PHE A 342 6.00 23.76 3.11
N THR A 343 6.90 23.49 2.17
CA THR A 343 8.28 23.03 2.46
C THR A 343 9.25 24.20 2.43
N ASP A 344 10.29 24.11 3.25
CA ASP A 344 11.26 25.18 3.52
C ASP A 344 10.56 26.48 3.94
N ALA A 345 9.53 26.33 4.77
CA ALA A 345 8.75 27.40 5.32
C ALA A 345 9.56 28.11 6.43
N ASN A 346 9.66 29.44 6.37
CA ASN A 346 10.38 30.23 7.37
C ASN A 346 9.74 30.04 8.77
N THR A 347 10.53 29.64 9.75
CA THR A 347 10.07 29.35 11.12
C THR A 347 9.79 30.59 11.97
N GLU A 348 10.30 31.77 11.56
CA GLU A 348 10.05 33.05 12.24
C GLU A 348 8.75 33.73 11.79
N THR A 349 8.16 33.26 10.68
CA THR A 349 6.87 33.75 10.18
C THR A 349 5.73 33.24 11.07
N ASN A 350 4.79 34.12 11.42
CA ASN A 350 3.57 33.74 12.12
C ASN A 350 2.54 33.22 11.09
N TRP A 351 2.51 31.90 10.88
CA TRP A 351 1.70 31.21 9.86
C TRP A 351 0.21 31.14 10.15
#